data_AF-A0A934K1A4-F1
#
_entry.id   AF-A0A934K1A4-F1
#
_cell.length_a   1.000
_cell.length_b   1.000
_cell.length_c   1.000
_cell.angle_alpha   90.00
_cell.angle_beta   90.00
_cell.angle_gamma   90.00
#
_symmetry.space_group_name_H-M   'P 1'
#
loop_
_entity.id
_entity.type
_entity.pdbx_description
1 polymer ?
#
loop_
_entity_poly.entity_id
_entity_poly.type
_entity_poly.pdbx_seq_one_letter_code
_entity_poly.pdbx_strand_id
1 'polypeptide(L)'
;MKRALLVLGLAAGLYVAAAWTVAPGFYDGFGPQAPYRWVSPPPQFKSANQPPLSGQASIRVNSSGVVDAGSVFTQDGQASISFIPGSFEDPADRSPVTITVKPVASYPNAGNVHLATNVYCVTSSAPLAPGKDVLVTLTFSDQLPAPSSVYEYQGSGPWGNIGSTGTAAPFSISARAGKLECFAGGYPASAKQSASGVRVGGGQTLPIVIAVAILAVVLAGIPLALVRRRGR
;
A
#
# COMPACT_ATOMS: atom_id res chain seq x y z
N MET A 1 35.53 14.55 29.56
CA MET A 1 35.80 13.58 28.47
C MET A 1 35.10 12.25 28.70
N LYS A 2 35.42 11.53 29.79
CA LYS A 2 34.81 10.24 30.13
C LYS A 2 33.28 10.30 30.29
N ARG A 3 32.74 11.33 30.94
CA ARG A 3 31.28 11.52 31.11
C ARG A 3 30.54 11.72 29.79
N ALA A 4 31.11 12.48 28.85
CA ALA A 4 30.49 12.71 27.53
C ALA A 4 30.47 11.43 26.68
N LEU A 5 31.54 10.64 26.71
CA LEU A 5 31.60 9.32 26.06
C LEU A 5 30.61 8.33 26.68
N LEU A 6 30.43 8.40 28.00
CA LEU A 6 29.51 7.52 28.72
C LEU A 6 28.04 7.88 28.42
N VAL A 7 27.72 9.17 28.35
CA VAL A 7 26.39 9.66 27.94
C VAL A 7 26.09 9.32 26.47
N LEU A 8 27.06 9.47 25.56
CA LEU A 8 26.90 9.08 24.15
C LEU A 8 26.72 7.56 23.99
N GLY A 9 27.47 6.75 24.73
CA GLY A 9 27.30 5.30 24.75
C GLY A 9 25.92 4.88 25.26
N LEU A 10 25.42 5.54 26.31
CA LEU A 10 24.08 5.30 26.86
C LEU A 10 22.98 5.70 25.88
N ALA A 11 23.11 6.84 25.22
CA ALA A 11 22.16 7.30 24.21
C ALA A 11 22.11 6.34 23.00
N ALA A 12 23.27 5.87 22.53
CA ALA A 12 23.34 4.90 21.45
C ALA A 12 22.72 3.54 21.84
N GLY A 13 23.00 3.07 23.05
CA GLY A 13 22.41 1.82 23.58
C GLY A 13 20.89 1.91 23.71
N LEU A 14 20.36 3.02 24.24
CA LEU A 14 18.92 3.27 24.33
C LEU A 14 18.25 3.34 22.96
N TYR A 15 18.91 3.95 21.98
CA TYR A 15 18.39 4.03 20.61
C TYR A 15 18.27 2.64 19.97
N VAL A 16 19.30 1.80 20.08
CA VAL A 16 19.26 0.42 19.53
C VAL A 16 18.21 -0.42 20.24
N ALA A 17 18.10 -0.32 21.57
CA ALA A 17 17.08 -1.01 22.34
C ALA A 17 15.67 -0.57 21.93
N ALA A 18 15.43 0.74 21.79
CA ALA A 18 14.15 1.27 21.33
C ALA A 18 13.83 0.82 19.90
N ALA A 19 14.81 0.83 18.99
CA ALA A 19 14.63 0.37 17.61
C ALA A 19 14.22 -1.11 17.52
N TRP A 20 14.72 -1.96 18.42
CA TRP A 20 14.34 -3.37 18.50
C TRP A 20 12.95 -3.62 19.12
N THR A 21 12.37 -2.63 19.80
CA THR A 21 10.99 -2.72 20.35
C THR A 21 9.91 -2.31 19.34
N VAL A 22 10.29 -1.71 18.22
CA VAL A 22 9.35 -1.36 17.14
C VAL A 22 9.23 -2.55 16.20
N ALA A 23 8.00 -3.02 15.97
CA ALA A 23 7.73 -4.13 15.06
C ALA A 23 8.32 -3.86 13.65
N PRO A 24 8.85 -4.88 12.94
CA PRO A 24 9.23 -4.76 11.54
C PRO A 24 8.06 -4.16 10.74
N GLY A 25 8.31 -3.07 10.00
CA GLY A 25 7.26 -2.38 9.22
C GLY A 25 7.23 -0.86 9.35
N PHE A 26 7.78 -0.28 10.42
CA PHE A 26 7.78 1.19 10.61
C PHE A 26 8.63 1.94 9.56
N TYR A 27 9.58 1.25 8.91
CA TYR A 27 10.50 1.81 7.91
C TYR A 27 10.33 1.25 6.49
N ASP A 28 9.30 0.43 6.24
CA ASP A 28 9.15 -0.26 4.94
C ASP A 28 8.63 0.65 3.80
N GLY A 29 8.40 1.94 4.08
CA GLY A 29 7.90 2.92 3.12
C GLY A 29 8.80 3.24 1.93
N PHE A 30 10.00 2.65 1.83
CA PHE A 30 10.96 2.93 0.76
C PHE A 30 11.67 1.69 0.18
N GLY A 31 11.16 0.48 0.46
CA GLY A 31 11.64 -0.72 -0.24
C GLY A 31 11.27 -0.69 -1.72
N PRO A 32 12.06 -1.32 -2.62
CA PRO A 32 11.64 -1.50 -4.00
C PRO A 32 10.30 -2.23 -4.04
N GLN A 33 9.39 -1.79 -4.91
CA GLN A 33 8.07 -2.41 -5.02
C GLN A 33 8.22 -3.91 -5.30
N ALA A 34 7.48 -4.73 -4.55
CA ALA A 34 7.42 -6.16 -4.84
C ALA A 34 6.98 -6.39 -6.30
N PRO A 35 7.51 -7.41 -7.00
CA PRO A 35 7.12 -7.67 -8.38
C PRO A 35 5.60 -7.83 -8.52
N TYR A 36 5.03 -7.10 -9.48
CA TYR A 36 3.60 -7.17 -9.76
C TYR A 36 3.22 -8.56 -10.27
N ARG A 37 2.21 -9.17 -9.65
CA ARG A 37 1.68 -10.50 -9.97
C ARG A 37 0.49 -10.34 -10.90
N TRP A 38 0.67 -10.59 -12.18
CA TRP A 38 -0.33 -10.34 -13.21
C TRP A 38 -1.30 -11.50 -13.34
N VAL A 39 -2.59 -11.20 -13.50
CA VAL A 39 -3.54 -12.18 -14.04
C VAL A 39 -3.22 -12.46 -15.51
N SER A 40 -3.00 -11.40 -16.28
CA SER A 40 -2.67 -11.43 -17.71
C SER A 40 -1.37 -10.64 -17.95
N PRO A 41 -0.20 -11.26 -17.76
CA PRO A 41 1.09 -10.57 -17.84
C PRO A 41 1.38 -10.04 -19.25
N PRO A 42 1.96 -8.82 -19.36
CA PRO A 42 2.61 -8.38 -20.59
C PRO A 42 3.64 -9.40 -21.07
N PRO A 43 3.87 -9.56 -22.39
CA PRO A 43 4.72 -10.62 -22.95
C PRO A 43 6.10 -10.75 -22.28
N GLN A 44 6.74 -9.63 -21.96
CA GLN A 44 8.06 -9.57 -21.35
C GLN A 44 8.10 -10.07 -19.90
N PHE A 45 6.97 -10.13 -19.20
CA PHE A 45 6.88 -10.58 -17.81
C PHE A 45 6.31 -11.99 -17.67
N LYS A 46 5.85 -12.62 -18.77
CA LYS A 46 5.20 -13.93 -18.75
C LYS A 46 6.03 -15.03 -18.06
N SER A 47 7.34 -15.07 -18.31
CA SER A 47 8.22 -16.14 -17.82
C SER A 47 8.52 -16.06 -16.32
N ALA A 48 8.52 -14.85 -15.74
CA ALA A 48 8.81 -14.62 -14.32
C ALA A 48 7.55 -14.29 -13.51
N ASN A 49 6.37 -14.26 -14.14
CA ASN A 49 5.12 -13.91 -13.49
C ASN A 49 4.73 -14.95 -12.45
N GLN A 50 4.25 -14.48 -11.30
CA GLN A 50 3.52 -15.29 -10.34
C GLN A 50 2.04 -14.92 -10.41
N PRO A 51 1.12 -15.87 -10.21
CA PRO A 51 -0.31 -15.55 -10.17
C PRO A 51 -0.63 -14.68 -8.94
N PRO A 52 -1.54 -13.71 -9.06
CA PRO A 52 -1.98 -12.90 -7.94
C PRO A 52 -2.72 -13.73 -6.92
N LEU A 53 -2.65 -13.31 -5.67
CA LEU A 53 -3.27 -14.02 -4.55
C LEU A 53 -4.60 -13.39 -4.16
N SER A 54 -5.48 -14.20 -3.58
CA SER A 54 -6.72 -13.71 -2.98
C SER A 54 -6.46 -13.26 -1.53
N GLY A 55 -7.43 -12.55 -0.96
CA GLY A 55 -7.47 -12.15 0.43
C GLY A 55 -8.83 -12.47 1.04
N GLN A 56 -8.86 -12.81 2.32
CA GLN A 56 -10.10 -13.01 3.07
C GLN A 56 -9.89 -12.60 4.53
N ALA A 57 -10.90 -11.99 5.13
CA ALA A 57 -10.95 -11.72 6.55
C ALA A 57 -12.35 -11.95 7.11
N SER A 58 -12.41 -12.27 8.40
CA SER A 58 -13.64 -12.36 9.17
C SER A 58 -13.68 -11.18 10.13
N ILE A 59 -14.67 -10.32 9.96
CA ILE A 59 -14.82 -9.06 10.68
C ILE A 59 -15.78 -9.27 11.82
N ARG A 60 -15.34 -8.87 13.01
CA ARG A 60 -16.12 -9.05 14.23
C ARG A 60 -17.38 -8.17 14.22
N VAL A 61 -18.46 -8.71 14.76
CA VAL A 61 -19.61 -7.92 15.19
C VAL A 61 -19.47 -7.61 16.68
N ASN A 62 -19.59 -6.34 17.05
CA ASN A 62 -19.41 -5.94 18.44
C ASN A 62 -20.65 -6.21 19.31
N SER A 63 -20.52 -5.94 20.61
CA SER A 63 -21.58 -6.20 21.59
C SER A 63 -22.87 -5.43 21.31
N SER A 64 -22.78 -4.30 20.59
CA SER A 64 -23.91 -3.47 20.16
C SER A 64 -24.55 -3.97 18.86
N GLY A 65 -24.05 -5.06 18.27
CA GLY A 65 -24.53 -5.61 17.01
C GLY A 65 -23.89 -5.01 15.76
N VAL A 66 -22.99 -4.04 15.92
CA VAL A 66 -22.38 -3.31 14.79
C VAL A 66 -21.14 -4.03 14.29
N VAL A 67 -21.02 -4.17 12.96
CA VAL A 67 -19.78 -4.66 12.32
C VAL A 67 -18.63 -3.70 12.59
N ASP A 68 -17.52 -4.20 13.15
CA ASP A 68 -16.33 -3.41 13.46
C ASP A 68 -15.64 -2.87 12.19
N ALA A 69 -14.79 -1.85 12.34
CA ALA A 69 -13.94 -1.39 11.24
C ALA A 69 -12.97 -2.48 10.80
N GLY A 70 -12.51 -2.42 9.55
CA GLY A 70 -11.54 -3.39 9.07
C GLY A 70 -10.93 -3.02 7.73
N SER A 71 -9.86 -3.75 7.43
CA SER A 71 -9.21 -3.76 6.13
C SER A 71 -8.95 -5.19 5.72
N VAL A 72 -9.27 -5.52 4.47
CA VAL A 72 -9.03 -6.85 3.89
C VAL A 72 -8.09 -6.70 2.73
N PHE A 73 -6.93 -7.34 2.81
CA PHE A 73 -5.87 -7.29 1.81
C PHE A 73 -5.78 -8.62 1.08
N THR A 74 -5.45 -8.59 -0.21
CA THR A 74 -4.89 -9.77 -0.88
C THR A 74 -3.57 -10.15 -0.23
N GLN A 75 -3.23 -11.44 -0.21
CA GLN A 75 -1.99 -11.91 0.44
C GLN A 75 -0.70 -11.38 -0.22
N ASP A 76 -0.80 -10.89 -1.45
CA ASP A 76 0.29 -10.22 -2.18
C ASP A 76 0.26 -8.68 -2.06
N GLY A 77 -0.70 -8.14 -1.30
CA GLY A 77 -0.84 -6.70 -1.05
C GLY A 77 -1.31 -5.85 -2.24
N GLN A 78 -1.65 -6.47 -3.37
CA GLN A 78 -1.99 -5.73 -4.60
C GLN A 78 -3.39 -5.12 -4.62
N ALA A 79 -4.28 -5.56 -3.75
CA ALA A 79 -5.60 -4.96 -3.58
C ALA A 79 -6.05 -5.03 -2.13
N SER A 80 -6.81 -4.02 -1.71
CA SER A 80 -7.48 -4.02 -0.42
C SER A 80 -8.79 -3.27 -0.46
N ILE A 81 -9.68 -3.63 0.48
CA ILE A 81 -10.79 -2.77 0.88
C ILE A 81 -10.61 -2.35 2.32
N SER A 82 -10.99 -1.12 2.66
CA SER A 82 -11.02 -0.62 4.04
C SER A 82 -12.34 0.08 4.32
N PHE A 83 -12.84 -0.06 5.54
CA PHE A 83 -14.16 0.45 5.93
C PHE A 83 -14.22 0.76 7.43
N ILE A 84 -15.20 1.56 7.80
CA ILE A 84 -15.42 2.04 9.17
C ILE A 84 -16.52 1.20 9.85
N PRO A 85 -16.71 1.32 11.17
CA PRO A 85 -17.76 0.56 11.85
C PRO A 85 -19.14 0.91 11.27
N GLY A 86 -19.97 -0.13 11.08
CA GLY A 86 -21.31 0.02 10.49
C GLY A 86 -21.33 0.33 8.99
N SER A 87 -20.23 0.10 8.27
CA SER A 87 -20.25 0.11 6.79
C SER A 87 -21.05 -1.06 6.21
N PHE A 88 -21.15 -2.17 6.94
CA PHE A 88 -21.92 -3.36 6.57
C PHE A 88 -23.20 -3.45 7.39
N GLU A 89 -24.22 -4.10 6.82
CA GLU A 89 -25.43 -4.43 7.59
C GLU A 89 -25.12 -5.41 8.70
N ASP A 90 -25.81 -5.23 9.83
CA ASP A 90 -25.62 -6.02 11.04
C ASP A 90 -26.25 -7.42 10.88
N PRO A 91 -25.46 -8.51 10.97
CA PRO A 91 -26.01 -9.85 10.94
C PRO A 91 -26.93 -10.11 12.13
N ALA A 92 -28.15 -10.60 11.88
CA ALA A 92 -29.16 -10.82 12.91
C ALA A 92 -28.69 -11.80 14.01
N ASP A 93 -27.86 -12.77 13.64
CA ASP A 93 -27.25 -13.77 14.53
C ASP A 93 -25.94 -13.30 15.17
N ARG A 94 -25.50 -12.06 14.88
CA ARG A 94 -24.21 -11.48 15.29
C ARG A 94 -23.00 -12.29 14.85
N SER A 95 -23.15 -13.10 13.80
CA SER A 95 -22.03 -13.83 13.21
C SER A 95 -21.01 -12.85 12.60
N PRO A 96 -19.70 -13.19 12.60
CA PRO A 96 -18.70 -12.38 11.92
C PRO A 96 -18.98 -12.24 10.41
N VAL A 97 -18.77 -11.04 9.87
CA VAL A 97 -18.91 -10.77 8.43
C VAL A 97 -17.65 -11.21 7.71
N THR A 98 -17.77 -12.18 6.79
CA THR A 98 -16.64 -12.65 5.99
C THR A 98 -16.56 -11.87 4.69
N ILE A 99 -15.41 -11.27 4.42
CA ILE A 99 -15.17 -10.50 3.19
C ILE A 99 -13.98 -11.10 2.45
N THR A 100 -14.11 -11.24 1.13
CA THR A 100 -13.11 -11.83 0.24
C THR A 100 -12.80 -10.85 -0.88
N VAL A 101 -11.51 -10.71 -1.21
CA VAL A 101 -11.00 -9.95 -2.36
C VAL A 101 -10.27 -10.93 -3.27
N LYS A 102 -10.75 -11.10 -4.50
CA LYS A 102 -10.25 -12.14 -5.41
C LYS A 102 -9.89 -11.58 -6.78
N PRO A 103 -8.67 -11.86 -7.33
CA PRO A 103 -8.35 -11.54 -8.71
C PRO A 103 -9.19 -12.37 -9.67
N VAL A 104 -9.65 -11.77 -10.76
CA VAL A 104 -10.44 -12.46 -11.80
C VAL A 104 -9.80 -12.34 -13.18
N ALA A 105 -9.87 -13.43 -13.95
CA ALA A 105 -9.29 -13.53 -15.29
C ALA A 105 -10.28 -13.24 -16.42
N SER A 106 -11.59 -13.33 -16.13
CA SER A 106 -12.65 -13.06 -17.09
C SER A 106 -13.50 -11.92 -16.57
N TYR A 107 -13.64 -10.89 -17.39
CA TYR A 107 -14.39 -9.67 -17.08
C TYR A 107 -14.90 -9.03 -18.38
N PRO A 108 -15.94 -8.17 -18.32
CA PRO A 108 -16.48 -7.49 -19.48
C PRO A 108 -15.43 -6.63 -20.20
N ASN A 109 -15.60 -6.43 -21.51
CA ASN A 109 -14.72 -5.55 -22.26
C ASN A 109 -14.77 -4.12 -21.69
N ALA A 110 -13.58 -3.55 -21.40
CA ALA A 110 -13.43 -2.21 -20.85
C ALA A 110 -13.61 -1.09 -21.89
N GLY A 111 -13.82 -1.42 -23.17
CA GLY A 111 -14.10 -0.47 -24.24
C GLY A 111 -12.97 0.56 -24.40
N ASN A 112 -13.28 1.83 -24.14
CA ASN A 112 -12.34 2.96 -24.27
C ASN A 112 -11.47 3.19 -23.02
N VAL A 113 -11.29 2.18 -22.17
CA VAL A 113 -10.46 2.25 -20.96
C VAL A 113 -9.34 1.22 -21.07
N HIS A 114 -8.11 1.66 -20.82
CA HIS A 114 -6.99 0.76 -20.59
C HIS A 114 -6.87 0.47 -19.10
N LEU A 115 -7.05 -0.80 -18.72
CA LEU A 115 -6.84 -1.25 -17.36
C LEU A 115 -5.33 -1.36 -17.09
N ALA A 116 -4.88 -0.76 -15.98
CA ALA A 116 -3.49 -0.71 -15.55
C ALA A 116 -3.22 -1.56 -14.30
N THR A 117 -4.27 -2.13 -13.71
CA THR A 117 -4.19 -3.12 -12.62
C THR A 117 -4.85 -4.43 -13.05
N ASN A 118 -4.63 -5.49 -12.27
CA ASN A 118 -5.54 -6.63 -12.29
C ASN A 118 -6.97 -6.20 -11.89
N VAL A 119 -7.95 -7.01 -12.27
CA VAL A 119 -9.33 -6.89 -11.82
C VAL A 119 -9.52 -7.69 -10.55
N TYR A 120 -10.08 -7.07 -9.52
CA TYR A 120 -10.41 -7.72 -8.24
C TYR A 120 -11.88 -7.59 -7.93
N CYS A 121 -12.53 -8.72 -7.65
CA CYS A 121 -13.92 -8.75 -7.19
C CYS A 121 -13.98 -8.92 -5.67
N VAL A 122 -14.89 -8.18 -5.06
CA VAL A 122 -15.12 -8.17 -3.62
C VAL A 122 -16.47 -8.80 -3.32
N THR A 123 -16.46 -9.80 -2.44
CA THR A 123 -17.69 -10.46 -1.98
C THR A 123 -17.75 -10.44 -0.45
N SER A 124 -18.94 -10.28 0.11
CA SER A 124 -19.16 -10.26 1.55
C SER A 124 -20.34 -11.17 1.92
N SER A 125 -20.30 -11.76 3.11
CA SER A 125 -21.42 -12.51 3.68
C SER A 125 -22.56 -11.61 4.18
N ALA A 126 -22.30 -10.31 4.37
CA ALA A 126 -23.31 -9.30 4.66
C ALA A 126 -23.23 -8.17 3.61
N PRO A 127 -24.37 -7.61 3.17
CA PRO A 127 -24.37 -6.50 2.23
C PRO A 127 -23.80 -5.23 2.86
N LEU A 128 -23.41 -4.29 2.00
CA LEU A 128 -23.04 -2.95 2.43
C LEU A 128 -24.29 -2.21 2.92
N ALA A 129 -24.19 -1.51 4.05
CA ALA A 129 -25.32 -0.77 4.59
C ALA A 129 -25.70 0.42 3.69
N PRO A 130 -26.99 0.80 3.62
CA PRO A 130 -27.44 1.88 2.76
C PRO A 130 -26.71 3.21 3.00
N GLY A 131 -26.22 3.82 1.92
CA GLY A 131 -25.51 5.10 1.96
C GLY A 131 -24.10 5.04 2.56
N LYS A 132 -23.58 3.84 2.83
CA LYS A 132 -22.18 3.62 3.22
C LYS A 132 -21.30 3.35 2.01
N ASP A 133 -20.01 3.58 2.19
CA ASP A 133 -18.99 3.26 1.22
C ASP A 133 -17.84 2.46 1.85
N VAL A 134 -17.03 1.86 0.98
CA VAL A 134 -15.72 1.29 1.32
C VAL A 134 -14.65 2.02 0.51
N LEU A 135 -13.44 2.10 1.06
CA LEU A 135 -12.27 2.54 0.33
C LEU A 135 -11.63 1.33 -0.36
N VAL A 136 -11.70 1.29 -1.68
CA VAL A 136 -10.96 0.34 -2.50
C VAL A 136 -9.59 0.94 -2.79
N THR A 137 -8.53 0.18 -2.55
CA THR A 137 -7.15 0.55 -2.89
C THR A 137 -6.53 -0.54 -3.75
N LEU A 138 -5.96 -0.14 -4.88
CA LEU A 138 -5.34 -1.03 -5.86
C LEU A 138 -3.90 -0.58 -6.08
N THR A 139 -2.96 -1.53 -6.01
CA THR A 139 -1.59 -1.32 -6.45
C THR A 139 -1.52 -1.52 -7.97
N PHE A 140 -0.70 -0.70 -8.63
CA PHE A 140 -0.38 -0.83 -10.04
C PHE A 140 1.12 -1.04 -10.24
N SER A 141 1.48 -1.58 -11.40
CA SER A 141 2.88 -1.78 -11.76
C SER A 141 3.51 -0.48 -12.26
N ASP A 142 4.79 -0.27 -11.95
CA ASP A 142 5.61 0.78 -12.55
C ASP A 142 5.95 0.54 -14.03
N GLN A 143 5.60 -0.65 -14.56
CA GLN A 143 5.83 -1.06 -15.95
C GLN A 143 4.71 -0.63 -16.90
N LEU A 144 3.57 -0.17 -16.37
CA LEU A 144 2.45 0.37 -17.13
C LEU A 144 2.22 1.85 -16.77
N PRO A 145 1.58 2.63 -17.66
CA PRO A 145 1.16 3.98 -17.30
C PRO A 145 0.26 3.95 -16.05
N ALA A 146 0.48 4.89 -15.14
CA ALA A 146 -0.28 4.99 -13.92
C ALA A 146 -1.78 5.20 -14.23
N PRO A 147 -2.69 4.50 -13.53
CA PRO A 147 -4.13 4.73 -13.68
C PRO A 147 -4.50 6.14 -13.20
N SER A 148 -5.51 6.73 -13.85
CA SER A 148 -6.08 8.03 -13.46
C SER A 148 -7.37 7.89 -12.64
N SER A 149 -8.05 6.75 -12.74
CA SER A 149 -9.30 6.49 -12.03
C SER A 149 -9.46 5.00 -11.72
N VAL A 150 -10.27 4.70 -10.71
CA VAL A 150 -10.79 3.35 -10.47
C VAL A 150 -12.10 3.22 -11.23
N TYR A 151 -12.27 2.06 -11.86
CA TYR A 151 -13.47 1.66 -12.57
C TYR A 151 -14.09 0.45 -11.87
N GLU A 152 -15.42 0.38 -11.87
CA GLU A 152 -16.20 -0.72 -11.33
C GLU A 152 -17.10 -1.35 -12.39
N TYR A 153 -17.39 -2.63 -12.30
CA TYR A 153 -18.48 -3.26 -13.06
C TYR A 153 -19.20 -4.28 -12.20
N GLN A 154 -20.50 -4.49 -12.48
CA GLN A 154 -21.33 -5.50 -11.84
C GLN A 154 -21.66 -6.62 -12.83
N GLY A 155 -21.38 -7.87 -12.45
CA GLY A 155 -21.71 -9.05 -13.26
C GLY A 155 -21.11 -8.99 -14.68
N SER A 156 -21.97 -8.92 -15.70
CA SER A 156 -21.57 -8.73 -17.10
C SER A 156 -21.81 -7.32 -17.65
N GLY A 157 -22.09 -6.36 -16.76
CA GLY A 157 -22.40 -4.97 -17.10
C GLY A 157 -21.20 -4.16 -17.58
N PRO A 158 -21.43 -2.93 -18.07
CA PRO A 158 -20.35 -2.04 -18.52
C PRO A 158 -19.51 -1.56 -17.34
N TRP A 159 -18.29 -1.14 -17.64
CA TRP A 159 -17.41 -0.47 -16.67
C TRP A 159 -17.86 0.97 -16.42
N GLY A 160 -18.09 1.32 -15.16
CA GLY A 160 -18.36 2.67 -14.67
C GLY A 160 -17.12 3.29 -14.03
N ASN A 161 -16.91 4.59 -14.23
CA ASN A 161 -15.81 5.33 -13.58
C ASN A 161 -16.28 5.83 -12.21
N ILE A 162 -15.58 5.45 -11.13
CA ILE A 162 -15.85 5.91 -9.75
C ILE A 162 -14.81 6.91 -9.23
N GLY A 163 -13.93 7.38 -10.12
CA GLY A 163 -12.95 8.42 -9.86
C GLY A 163 -11.73 7.92 -9.08
N SER A 164 -11.06 8.86 -8.42
CA SER A 164 -9.93 8.59 -7.53
C SER A 164 -9.99 9.56 -6.36
N THR A 165 -9.79 9.02 -5.17
CA THR A 165 -9.61 9.79 -3.92
C THR A 165 -8.15 10.12 -3.64
N GLY A 166 -7.24 9.70 -4.52
CA GLY A 166 -5.80 9.80 -4.33
C GLY A 166 -5.27 8.83 -3.27
N THR A 167 -3.94 8.78 -3.15
CA THR A 167 -3.24 8.05 -2.10
C THR A 167 -1.86 8.65 -1.91
N ALA A 168 -1.38 8.63 -0.66
CA ALA A 168 0.00 9.01 -0.34
C ALA A 168 0.99 7.88 -0.66
N ALA A 169 0.52 6.63 -0.75
CA ALA A 169 1.36 5.49 -1.07
C ALA A 169 1.73 5.50 -2.56
N PRO A 170 3.01 5.33 -2.92
CA PRO A 170 3.40 5.22 -4.32
C PRO A 170 2.75 3.99 -4.96
N PHE A 171 2.59 4.03 -6.28
CA PHE A 171 2.07 2.92 -7.08
C PHE A 171 0.70 2.39 -6.65
N SER A 172 -0.10 3.24 -6.03
CA SER A 172 -1.43 2.90 -5.55
C SER A 172 -2.47 3.88 -6.09
N ILE A 173 -3.71 3.42 -6.24
CA ILE A 173 -4.87 4.26 -6.53
C ILE A 173 -6.02 3.82 -5.65
N SER A 174 -6.82 4.78 -5.17
CA SER A 174 -7.94 4.49 -4.29
C SER A 174 -9.21 5.21 -4.73
N ALA A 175 -10.37 4.60 -4.50
CA ALA A 175 -11.67 5.23 -4.69
C ALA A 175 -12.68 4.75 -3.65
N ARG A 176 -13.73 5.54 -3.44
CA ARG A 176 -14.87 5.12 -2.61
C ARG A 176 -15.88 4.39 -3.48
N ALA A 177 -16.29 3.20 -3.03
CA ALA A 177 -17.29 2.39 -3.69
C ALA A 177 -18.50 2.20 -2.77
N GLY A 178 -19.70 2.52 -3.27
CA GLY A 178 -20.97 2.30 -2.56
C GLY A 178 -21.57 0.92 -2.80
N LYS A 179 -20.87 0.05 -3.51
CA LYS A 179 -21.27 -1.33 -3.83
C LYS A 179 -20.06 -2.24 -3.75
N LEU A 180 -20.27 -3.51 -3.43
CA LEU A 180 -19.23 -4.52 -3.48
C LEU A 180 -19.32 -5.28 -4.80
N GLU A 181 -18.39 -4.96 -5.70
CA GLU A 181 -18.38 -5.45 -7.07
C GLU A 181 -16.94 -5.77 -7.51
N CYS A 182 -16.65 -5.66 -8.80
CA CYS A 182 -15.33 -5.85 -9.37
C CYS A 182 -14.69 -4.52 -9.76
N PHE A 183 -13.43 -4.34 -9.40
CA PHE A 183 -12.70 -3.07 -9.53
C PHE A 183 -11.39 -3.24 -10.29
N ALA A 184 -11.02 -2.21 -11.04
CA ALA A 184 -9.69 -2.07 -11.64
C ALA A 184 -9.29 -0.60 -11.76
N GLY A 185 -8.00 -0.32 -11.60
CA GLY A 185 -7.41 0.97 -11.94
C GLY A 185 -7.21 1.04 -13.45
N GLY A 186 -7.55 2.17 -14.06
CA GLY A 186 -7.35 2.38 -15.49
C GLY A 186 -7.22 3.85 -15.87
N TYR A 187 -7.08 4.08 -17.16
CA TYR A 187 -7.05 5.40 -17.77
C TYR A 187 -7.78 5.40 -19.12
N PRO A 188 -8.34 6.54 -19.56
CA PRO A 188 -8.98 6.63 -20.87
C PRO A 188 -8.01 6.27 -22.00
N ALA A 189 -8.48 5.56 -23.02
CA ALA A 189 -7.67 5.20 -24.19
C ALA A 189 -7.13 6.41 -24.97
N SER A 190 -7.81 7.55 -24.86
CA SER A 190 -7.40 8.83 -25.44
C SER A 190 -6.36 9.59 -24.60
N ALA A 191 -6.03 9.12 -23.39
CA ALA A 191 -5.06 9.78 -22.53
C ALA A 191 -3.67 9.72 -23.17
N LYS A 192 -3.05 10.88 -23.39
CA LYS A 192 -1.66 10.95 -23.84
C LYS A 192 -0.78 10.34 -22.73
N GLN A 193 0.02 9.33 -23.09
CA GLN A 193 0.92 8.64 -22.17
C GLN A 193 1.93 9.63 -21.57
N SER A 194 1.66 10.07 -20.35
CA SER A 194 2.70 10.59 -19.48
C SER A 194 3.19 9.41 -18.68
N ALA A 195 4.37 8.90 -18.99
CA ALA A 195 5.05 7.97 -18.10
C ALA A 195 5.26 8.71 -16.77
N SER A 196 4.39 8.45 -15.79
CA SER A 196 4.61 8.87 -14.41
C SER A 196 5.66 7.95 -13.80
N GLY A 197 6.88 8.05 -14.32
CA GLY A 197 8.04 7.68 -13.54
C GLY A 197 8.00 8.52 -12.29
N VAL A 198 8.09 7.87 -11.13
CA VAL A 198 8.25 8.55 -9.85
C VAL A 198 9.44 9.49 -9.99
N ARG A 199 9.18 10.80 -10.16
CA ARG A 199 10.17 11.79 -9.82
C ARG A 199 10.25 11.72 -8.31
N VAL A 200 11.23 10.97 -7.82
CA VAL A 200 11.67 11.08 -6.44
C VAL A 200 12.08 12.54 -6.27
N GLY A 201 11.15 13.34 -5.77
CA GLY A 201 11.32 14.75 -5.43
C GLY A 201 12.18 14.90 -4.17
N GLY A 202 13.30 14.18 -4.14
CA GLY A 202 14.31 14.22 -3.11
C GLY A 202 15.63 14.11 -3.85
N GLY A 203 16.17 15.25 -4.29
CA GLY A 203 17.51 15.30 -4.84
C GLY A 203 18.49 14.61 -3.89
N GLN A 204 19.55 14.02 -4.45
CA GLN A 204 20.61 13.35 -3.68
C GLN A 204 21.25 14.23 -2.58
N THR A 205 20.92 15.52 -2.52
CA THR A 205 21.28 16.46 -1.47
C THR A 205 21.02 15.93 -0.07
N LEU A 206 19.85 15.35 0.25
CA LEU A 206 19.60 14.91 1.62
C LEU A 206 20.47 13.69 2.03
N PRO A 207 20.57 12.61 1.21
CA PRO A 207 21.53 11.53 1.45
C PRO A 207 22.99 12.01 1.50
N ILE A 208 23.39 12.94 0.63
CA ILE A 208 24.75 13.50 0.61
C ILE A 208 25.03 14.33 1.87
N VAL A 209 24.08 15.17 2.30
CA VAL A 209 24.21 15.97 3.52
C VAL A 209 24.33 15.06 4.74
N ILE A 210 23.54 13.99 4.82
CA ILE A 210 23.64 13.00 5.90
C ILE A 210 25.00 12.29 5.85
N ALA A 211 25.46 11.84 4.68
CA ALA A 211 26.75 11.20 4.51
C ALA A 211 27.92 12.13 4.91
N VAL A 212 27.87 13.40 4.50
CA VAL A 212 28.87 14.43 4.87
C VAL A 212 28.83 14.73 6.37
N ALA A 213 27.64 14.81 6.98
CA ALA A 213 27.52 15.03 8.41
C ALA A 213 28.09 13.85 9.23
N ILE A 214 27.82 12.61 8.82
CA ILE A 214 28.41 11.41 9.43
C ILE A 214 29.93 11.45 9.25
N LEU A 215 30.42 11.75 8.05
CA LEU A 215 31.86 11.83 7.77
C LEU A 215 32.53 12.92 8.64
N ALA A 216 31.91 14.09 8.78
CA ALA A 216 32.41 15.18 9.60
C ALA A 216 32.46 14.81 11.09
N VAL A 217 31.43 14.11 11.61
CA VAL A 217 31.42 13.64 13.01
C VAL A 217 32.51 12.58 13.24
N VAL A 218 32.70 11.66 12.30
CA VAL A 218 33.75 10.61 12.39
C VAL A 218 35.15 11.23 12.27
N LEU A 219 35.36 12.11 11.29
CA LEU A 219 36.65 12.77 11.05
C LEU A 219 36.98 13.83 12.10
N ALA A 220 36.00 14.46 12.74
CA ALA A 220 36.26 15.35 13.88
C ALA A 220 36.44 14.56 15.19
N GLY A 221 35.72 13.46 15.36
CA GLY A 221 35.73 12.63 16.57
C GLY A 221 37.01 11.82 16.75
N ILE A 222 37.56 11.24 15.68
CA ILE A 222 38.75 10.37 15.75
C ILE A 222 40.02 11.15 16.15
N PRO A 223 40.35 12.32 15.56
CA PRO A 223 41.53 13.10 15.96
C PRO A 223 41.39 13.69 17.35
N LEU A 224 40.20 14.19 17.75
CA LEU A 224 39.99 14.72 19.10
C LEU A 224 40.14 13.64 20.19
N ALA A 225 39.74 12.40 19.89
CA ALA A 225 39.94 11.27 20.79
C ALA A 225 41.41 10.86 20.90
N LEU A 226 42.18 10.96 19.81
CA LEU A 226 43.61 10.64 19.77
C LEU A 226 44.49 11.71 20.43
N VAL A 227 44.20 13.00 20.24
CA VAL A 227 44.94 14.11 20.88
C VAL A 227 44.72 14.12 22.39
N ARG A 228 43.51 13.80 22.87
CA ARG A 228 43.21 13.66 24.31
C ARG A 228 43.89 12.46 24.98
N ARG A 229 44.32 11.46 24.20
CA ARG A 229 45.07 10.29 24.69
C ARG A 229 46.56 10.54 24.83
N ARG A 230 47.12 11.53 24.13
CA ARG A 230 48.55 11.90 24.18
C ARG A 230 48.87 12.98 25.21
N GLY A 231 47.87 13.68 25.74
CA GLY A 231 48.02 14.71 26.78
C GLY A 231 47.77 14.23 28.21
N ARG A 232 47.88 12.92 28.47
CA ARG A 232 47.92 12.32 29.82
C ARG A 232 49.15 11.45 29.94
#